data_AF-H8Z752-F1
#
_entry.id   AF-H8Z752-F1
#
_cell.length_a   1.000
_cell.length_b   1.000
_cell.length_c   1.000
_cell.angle_alpha   90.00
_cell.angle_beta   90.00
_cell.angle_gamma   90.00
#
_symmetry.space_group_name_H-M   'P 1'
#
loop_
_entity.id
_entity.type
_entity.pdbx_description
1 polymer ?
#
loop_
_entity_poly.entity_id
_entity_poly.type
_entity_poly.pdbx_seq_one_letter_code
_entity_poly.pdbx_strand_id
1 'polypeptide(L)'
;MKKSTKRFVILLAIGALAIGAAKIFQAEMHALIDQLYVKLQPYLYEVPKEASTRSRPINKTREDMSTANAYGIPADYGYSDAAFQRYRSWIDQAIQGSGDKPAIIIDKLARTLELWIDGKKEASFPVDLGRDPIRDKILEGDGATPEGFYRVTWVRDHGQTRYYRAYLLDYPNQTDLNELRDLQARNLVKSTARPGGHIEIHGEGGMGIDWTLGCIALSNEDMDKLFSYDLKEGTPVTIVRYGTKEGY
;
A
#
# COMPACT_ATOMS: atom_id res chain seq x y z
N MET A 1 18.67 -21.83 46.56
CA MET A 1 18.94 -21.04 45.33
C MET A 1 18.43 -21.64 44.00
N LYS A 2 17.91 -22.89 43.92
CA LYS A 2 17.45 -23.50 42.64
C LYS A 2 15.98 -23.25 42.24
N LYS A 3 15.15 -22.65 43.11
CA LYS A 3 13.70 -22.46 42.86
C LYS A 3 13.34 -21.17 42.11
N SER A 4 14.14 -20.10 42.21
CA SER A 4 13.82 -18.83 41.53
C SER A 4 14.17 -18.85 40.04
N THR A 5 15.24 -19.55 39.64
CA THR A 5 15.66 -19.67 38.23
C THR A 5 14.64 -20.43 37.38
N LYS A 6 13.98 -21.48 37.94
CA LYS A 6 12.92 -22.23 37.23
C LYS A 6 11.66 -21.38 36.99
N ARG A 7 11.30 -20.50 37.93
CA ARG A 7 10.13 -19.60 37.77
C ARG A 7 10.37 -18.53 36.70
N PHE A 8 11.60 -18.04 36.58
CA PHE A 8 11.97 -17.02 35.59
C PHE A 8 11.95 -17.57 34.15
N VAL A 9 12.42 -18.80 33.95
CA VAL A 9 12.39 -19.49 32.63
C VAL A 9 10.96 -19.78 32.17
N ILE A 10 10.05 -20.12 33.11
CA ILE A 10 8.63 -20.38 32.79
C ILE A 10 7.91 -19.08 32.40
N LEU A 11 8.16 -17.96 33.08
CA LEU A 11 7.56 -16.66 32.70
C LEU A 11 8.06 -16.17 31.32
N LEU A 12 9.35 -16.35 31.00
CA LEU A 12 9.89 -16.05 29.68
C LEU A 12 9.28 -16.92 28.58
N ALA A 13 9.06 -18.21 28.84
CA ALA A 13 8.40 -19.12 27.91
C ALA A 13 6.93 -18.77 27.67
N ILE A 14 6.18 -18.38 28.71
CA ILE A 14 4.78 -17.92 28.60
C ILE A 14 4.71 -16.58 27.84
N GLY A 15 5.63 -15.65 28.10
CA GLY A 15 5.73 -14.39 27.36
C GLY A 15 6.06 -14.59 25.87
N ALA A 16 7.00 -15.49 25.56
CA ALA A 16 7.33 -15.85 24.18
C ALA A 16 6.18 -16.58 23.47
N LEU A 17 5.45 -17.46 24.17
CA LEU A 17 4.23 -18.10 23.67
C LEU A 17 3.11 -17.09 23.42
N ALA A 18 2.93 -16.09 24.28
CA ALA A 18 1.92 -15.03 24.10
C ALA A 18 2.25 -14.10 22.93
N ILE A 19 3.53 -13.74 22.73
CA ILE A 19 3.98 -12.94 21.57
C ILE A 19 3.88 -13.78 20.28
N GLY A 20 4.24 -15.06 20.33
CA GLY A 20 4.07 -15.99 19.22
C GLY A 20 2.59 -16.15 18.84
N ALA A 21 1.71 -16.32 19.84
CA ALA A 21 0.27 -16.40 19.63
C ALA A 21 -0.32 -15.09 19.09
N ALA A 22 0.17 -13.92 19.51
CA ALA A 22 -0.26 -12.63 18.96
C ALA A 22 0.17 -12.43 17.50
N LYS A 23 1.39 -12.87 17.14
CA LYS A 23 1.86 -12.85 15.74
C LYS A 23 1.10 -13.84 14.86
N ILE A 24 0.83 -15.05 15.37
CA ILE A 24 0.01 -16.06 14.69
C ILE A 24 -1.43 -15.54 14.54
N PHE A 25 -2.01 -14.97 15.58
CA PHE A 25 -3.35 -14.36 15.53
C PHE A 25 -3.41 -13.19 14.55
N GLN A 26 -2.37 -12.36 14.47
CA GLN A 26 -2.31 -11.26 13.50
C GLN A 26 -2.18 -11.76 12.06
N ALA A 27 -1.37 -12.80 11.82
CA ALA A 27 -1.24 -13.43 10.50
C ALA A 27 -2.53 -14.17 10.08
N GLU A 28 -3.16 -14.90 11.01
CA GLU A 28 -4.45 -15.57 10.80
C GLU A 28 -5.58 -14.56 10.57
N MET A 29 -5.57 -13.44 11.30
CA MET A 29 -6.52 -12.35 11.12
C MET A 29 -6.32 -11.65 9.77
N HIS A 30 -5.07 -11.44 9.32
CA HIS A 30 -4.79 -10.91 7.97
C HIS A 30 -5.25 -11.90 6.90
N ALA A 31 -4.96 -13.20 7.05
CA ALA A 31 -5.45 -14.22 6.12
C ALA A 31 -6.98 -14.28 6.08
N LEU A 32 -7.66 -14.09 7.22
CA LEU A 32 -9.11 -14.04 7.31
C LEU A 32 -9.67 -12.77 6.66
N ILE A 33 -9.03 -11.62 6.86
CA ILE A 33 -9.38 -10.35 6.23
C ILE A 33 -9.20 -10.45 4.71
N ASP A 34 -8.10 -11.02 4.22
CA ASP A 34 -7.86 -11.23 2.80
C ASP A 34 -8.88 -12.21 2.19
N GLN A 35 -9.22 -13.30 2.91
CA GLN A 35 -10.29 -14.22 2.49
C GLN A 35 -11.67 -13.55 2.45
N LEU A 36 -11.96 -12.70 3.42
CA LEU A 36 -13.19 -11.91 3.46
C LEU A 36 -13.22 -10.90 2.32
N TYR A 37 -12.11 -10.21 2.07
CA TYR A 37 -11.97 -9.22 1.01
C TYR A 37 -12.17 -9.86 -0.36
N VAL A 38 -11.57 -11.03 -0.62
CA VAL A 38 -11.78 -11.82 -1.85
C VAL A 38 -13.24 -12.28 -1.98
N LYS A 39 -13.89 -12.72 -0.89
CA LYS A 39 -15.30 -13.15 -0.92
C LYS A 39 -16.28 -12.01 -1.20
N LEU A 40 -15.95 -10.81 -0.75
CA LEU A 40 -16.80 -9.62 -0.89
C LEU A 40 -16.53 -8.88 -2.19
N GLN A 41 -15.39 -9.14 -2.84
CA GLN A 41 -14.95 -8.44 -4.04
C GLN A 41 -15.95 -8.41 -5.21
N PRO A 42 -16.73 -9.48 -5.51
CA PRO A 42 -17.74 -9.45 -6.59
C PRO A 42 -18.91 -8.50 -6.33
N TYR A 43 -19.07 -8.07 -5.07
CA TYR A 43 -20.07 -7.08 -4.66
C TYR A 43 -19.52 -5.66 -4.61
N LEU A 44 -18.18 -5.51 -4.69
CA LEU A 44 -17.48 -4.23 -4.63
C LEU A 44 -17.05 -3.74 -6.02
N TYR A 45 -16.65 -4.65 -6.93
CA TYR A 45 -16.27 -4.35 -8.31
C TYR A 45 -16.54 -5.57 -9.24
N GLU A 46 -16.88 -5.32 -10.51
CA GLU A 46 -16.99 -6.40 -11.50
C GLU A 46 -15.60 -7.00 -11.78
N VAL A 47 -15.34 -8.18 -11.23
CA VAL A 47 -14.16 -9.00 -11.55
C VAL A 47 -14.55 -9.97 -12.66
N PRO A 48 -13.76 -10.09 -13.75
CA PRO A 48 -13.96 -11.16 -14.73
C PRO A 48 -13.97 -12.51 -14.02
N LYS A 49 -15.01 -13.32 -14.27
CA LYS A 49 -15.16 -14.67 -13.73
C LYS A 49 -14.05 -15.56 -14.27
N GLU A 50 -12.90 -15.63 -13.61
CA GLU A 50 -11.92 -16.73 -13.63
C GLU A 50 -10.66 -16.34 -12.84
N ALA A 51 -10.68 -16.46 -11.51
CA ALA A 51 -9.46 -16.43 -10.70
C ALA A 51 -9.46 -17.62 -9.73
N SER A 52 -8.58 -18.58 -10.01
CA SER A 52 -8.28 -19.77 -9.21
C SER A 52 -7.88 -19.41 -7.77
N THR A 53 -8.46 -20.11 -6.79
CA THR A 53 -8.28 -19.90 -5.33
C THR A 53 -6.99 -20.51 -4.74
N ARG A 54 -5.99 -20.85 -5.56
CA ARG A 54 -4.72 -21.39 -5.04
C ARG A 54 -3.80 -20.25 -4.62
N SER A 55 -3.39 -20.24 -3.35
CA SER A 55 -2.23 -19.47 -2.88
C SER A 55 -0.95 -20.17 -3.38
N ARG A 56 -0.12 -19.45 -4.14
CA ARG A 56 1.20 -19.95 -4.55
C ARG A 56 2.26 -19.44 -3.58
N PRO A 57 3.16 -20.30 -3.07
CA PRO A 57 4.31 -19.83 -2.31
C PRO A 57 5.17 -18.93 -3.22
N ILE A 58 5.65 -17.82 -2.66
CA ILE A 58 6.41 -16.85 -3.41
C ILE A 58 7.79 -17.45 -3.76
N ASN A 59 8.09 -17.61 -5.05
CA ASN A 59 9.49 -17.69 -5.51
C ASN A 59 10.05 -16.27 -5.49
N LYS A 60 10.44 -15.81 -4.28
CA LYS A 60 11.13 -14.52 -4.08
C LYS A 60 12.56 -14.69 -4.60
N THR A 61 13.07 -13.73 -5.36
CA THR A 61 14.51 -13.69 -5.60
C THR A 61 15.23 -13.25 -4.32
N ARG A 62 16.55 -13.45 -4.26
CA ARG A 62 17.35 -13.11 -3.07
C ARG A 62 17.27 -11.62 -2.74
N GLU A 63 17.08 -10.77 -3.75
CA GLU A 63 16.94 -9.32 -3.61
C GLU A 63 15.57 -8.94 -3.02
N ASP A 64 14.47 -9.51 -3.52
CA ASP A 64 13.12 -9.31 -2.99
C ASP A 64 13.00 -9.64 -1.49
N MET A 65 13.64 -10.74 -1.05
CA MET A 65 13.69 -11.12 0.37
C MET A 65 14.53 -10.18 1.21
N SER A 66 15.60 -9.59 0.64
CA SER A 66 16.45 -8.65 1.37
C SER A 66 15.71 -7.33 1.63
N THR A 67 14.99 -6.84 0.63
CA THR A 67 14.19 -5.61 0.72
C THR A 67 13.01 -5.80 1.67
N ALA A 68 12.25 -6.89 1.55
CA ALA A 68 11.13 -7.18 2.46
C ALA A 68 11.56 -7.30 3.93
N ASN A 69 12.71 -7.95 4.20
CA ASN A 69 13.25 -8.07 5.56
C ASN A 69 13.76 -6.73 6.12
N ALA A 70 14.34 -5.86 5.29
CA ALA A 70 14.81 -4.54 5.72
C ALA A 70 13.67 -3.67 6.28
N TYR A 71 12.44 -3.88 5.80
CA TYR A 71 11.24 -3.17 6.26
C TYR A 71 10.35 -3.97 7.22
N GLY A 72 10.84 -5.10 7.76
CA GLY A 72 10.11 -5.88 8.76
C GLY A 72 8.87 -6.60 8.23
N ILE A 73 8.78 -6.84 6.92
CA ILE A 73 7.66 -7.56 6.29
C ILE A 73 7.85 -9.07 6.58
N PRO A 74 6.83 -9.78 7.12
CA PRO A 74 6.95 -11.20 7.42
C PRO A 74 7.34 -12.04 6.19
N ALA A 75 8.19 -13.04 6.37
CA ALA A 75 8.67 -13.89 5.27
C ALA A 75 7.53 -14.69 4.59
N ASP A 76 6.50 -15.04 5.37
CA ASP A 76 5.26 -15.71 5.00
C ASP A 76 4.17 -14.76 4.49
N TYR A 77 4.44 -13.45 4.46
CA TYR A 77 3.56 -12.49 3.81
C TYR A 77 3.55 -12.76 2.30
N GLY A 78 2.44 -13.34 1.84
CA GLY A 78 2.28 -13.89 0.50
C GLY A 78 0.95 -13.57 -0.14
N TYR A 79 0.97 -13.47 -1.46
CA TYR A 79 -0.18 -13.05 -2.25
C TYR A 79 -1.05 -14.25 -2.64
N SER A 80 -2.36 -14.04 -2.71
CA SER A 80 -3.20 -14.92 -3.52
C SER A 80 -2.94 -14.62 -5.00
N ASP A 81 -2.97 -15.65 -5.85
CA ASP A 81 -2.87 -15.48 -7.31
C ASP A 81 -3.90 -14.43 -7.80
N ALA A 82 -5.10 -14.43 -7.22
CA ALA A 82 -6.16 -13.48 -7.52
C ALA A 82 -5.77 -12.02 -7.20
N ALA A 83 -5.19 -11.75 -6.03
CA ALA A 83 -4.79 -10.40 -5.68
C ALA A 83 -3.63 -9.89 -6.55
N PHE A 84 -2.69 -10.77 -6.93
CA PHE A 84 -1.65 -10.42 -7.92
C PHE A 84 -2.23 -10.05 -9.28
N GLN A 85 -3.11 -10.88 -9.83
CA GLN A 85 -3.76 -10.59 -11.11
C GLN A 85 -4.58 -9.31 -11.06
N ARG A 86 -5.23 -9.02 -9.92
CA ARG A 86 -5.93 -7.76 -9.69
C ARG A 86 -4.99 -6.56 -9.83
N TYR A 87 -3.90 -6.49 -9.05
CA TYR A 87 -2.98 -5.35 -9.13
C TYR A 87 -2.32 -5.21 -10.50
N ARG A 88 -1.98 -6.34 -11.15
CA ARG A 88 -1.51 -6.33 -12.55
C ARG A 88 -2.53 -5.71 -13.49
N SER A 89 -3.79 -6.12 -13.42
CA SER A 89 -4.83 -5.54 -14.25
C SER A 89 -5.06 -4.05 -13.97
N TRP A 90 -4.84 -3.59 -12.73
CA TRP A 90 -4.92 -2.17 -12.39
C TRP A 90 -3.77 -1.36 -13.00
N ILE A 91 -2.55 -1.90 -12.94
CA ILE A 91 -1.38 -1.30 -13.59
C ILE A 91 -1.61 -1.22 -15.10
N ASP A 92 -2.02 -2.33 -15.73
CA ASP A 92 -2.24 -2.40 -17.17
C ASP A 92 -3.35 -1.42 -17.60
N GLN A 93 -4.46 -1.32 -16.84
CA GLN A 93 -5.52 -0.34 -17.07
C GLN A 93 -5.04 1.10 -16.96
N ALA A 94 -4.20 1.41 -15.97
CA ALA A 94 -3.67 2.76 -15.76
C ALA A 94 -2.73 3.17 -16.90
N ILE A 95 -1.81 2.29 -17.29
CA ILE A 95 -0.88 2.52 -18.39
C ILE A 95 -1.64 2.67 -19.71
N GLN A 96 -2.48 1.70 -20.07
CA GLN A 96 -3.23 1.72 -21.33
C GLN A 96 -4.24 2.87 -21.38
N GLY A 97 -4.94 3.12 -20.27
CA GLY A 97 -5.95 4.18 -20.17
C GLY A 97 -5.37 5.60 -20.22
N SER A 98 -4.08 5.75 -19.93
CA SER A 98 -3.38 7.04 -20.03
C SER A 98 -2.97 7.41 -21.45
N GLY A 99 -2.82 6.43 -22.36
CA GLY A 99 -2.38 6.67 -23.73
C GLY A 99 -1.01 7.38 -23.77
N ASP A 100 -0.96 8.52 -24.46
CA ASP A 100 0.23 9.38 -24.54
C ASP A 100 0.42 10.31 -23.33
N LYS A 101 -0.54 10.32 -22.39
CA LYS A 101 -0.49 11.18 -21.20
C LYS A 101 0.25 10.50 -20.05
N PRO A 102 0.80 11.29 -19.10
CA PRO A 102 1.44 10.73 -17.92
C PRO A 102 0.48 9.96 -17.00
N ALA A 103 0.95 8.85 -16.45
CA ALA A 103 0.34 8.11 -15.35
C ALA A 103 1.37 7.77 -14.28
N ILE A 104 0.94 7.81 -13.01
CA ILE A 104 1.75 7.39 -11.88
C ILE A 104 1.31 6.00 -11.42
N ILE A 105 2.27 5.10 -11.22
CA ILE A 105 2.08 3.83 -10.52
C ILE A 105 2.91 3.85 -9.25
N ILE A 106 2.30 3.56 -8.10
CA ILE A 106 3.01 3.42 -6.82
C ILE A 106 2.93 1.96 -6.40
N ASP A 107 4.08 1.32 -6.23
CA ASP A 107 4.21 -0.02 -5.70
C ASP A 107 4.68 0.05 -4.24
N LYS A 108 3.77 -0.31 -3.33
CA LYS A 108 4.03 -0.21 -1.89
C LYS A 108 5.09 -1.19 -1.41
N LEU A 109 5.14 -2.40 -1.96
CA LEU A 109 6.14 -3.40 -1.57
C LEU A 109 7.52 -3.00 -2.07
N ALA A 110 7.59 -2.56 -3.33
CA ALA A 110 8.84 -2.11 -3.95
C ALA A 110 9.30 -0.75 -3.42
N ARG A 111 8.41 0.03 -2.79
CA ARG A 111 8.64 1.43 -2.38
C ARG A 111 9.09 2.27 -3.55
N THR A 112 8.37 2.15 -4.66
CA THR A 112 8.63 2.92 -5.86
C THR A 112 7.41 3.71 -6.28
N LEU A 113 7.67 4.91 -6.77
CA LEU A 113 6.78 5.67 -7.64
C LEU A 113 7.36 5.58 -9.04
N GLU A 114 6.59 5.05 -9.98
CA GLU A 114 6.96 4.97 -11.39
C GLU A 114 6.11 5.94 -12.21
N LEU A 115 6.77 6.68 -13.09
CA LEU A 115 6.13 7.54 -14.07
C LEU A 115 6.09 6.83 -15.42
N TRP A 116 4.89 6.71 -15.97
CA TRP A 116 4.63 6.07 -17.26
C TRP A 116 4.06 7.07 -18.25
N ILE A 117 4.56 7.06 -19.49
CA ILE A 117 4.09 7.88 -20.62
C ILE A 117 4.13 7.01 -21.88
N ASP A 118 3.05 6.97 -22.67
CA ASP A 118 3.01 6.21 -23.94
C ASP A 118 3.42 4.73 -23.75
N GLY A 119 2.94 4.12 -22.67
CA GLY A 119 3.24 2.72 -22.35
C GLY A 119 4.69 2.44 -21.89
N LYS A 120 5.52 3.48 -21.70
CA LYS A 120 6.92 3.35 -21.29
C LYS A 120 7.13 3.94 -19.91
N LYS A 121 8.01 3.30 -19.13
CA LYS A 121 8.46 3.83 -17.84
C LYS A 121 9.55 4.87 -18.07
N GLU A 122 9.20 6.14 -17.89
CA GLU A 122 10.09 7.28 -18.10
C GLU A 122 10.94 7.59 -16.86
N ALA A 123 10.43 7.30 -15.67
CA ALA A 123 11.16 7.48 -14.42
C ALA A 123 10.69 6.53 -13.31
N SER A 124 11.55 6.32 -12.32
CA SER A 124 11.24 5.59 -11.10
C SER A 124 11.95 6.24 -9.92
N PHE A 125 11.25 6.44 -8.81
CA PHE A 125 11.73 7.12 -7.62
C PHE A 125 11.47 6.27 -6.37
N PRO A 126 12.41 6.22 -5.41
CA PRO A 126 12.13 5.63 -4.10
C PRO A 126 11.11 6.48 -3.33
N VAL A 127 10.27 5.83 -2.52
CA VAL A 127 9.28 6.51 -1.68
C VAL A 127 9.29 6.01 -0.24
N ASP A 128 9.01 6.93 0.68
CA ASP A 128 8.61 6.62 2.05
C ASP A 128 7.07 6.57 2.11
N LEU A 129 6.51 5.57 2.80
CA LEU A 129 5.06 5.36 2.86
C LEU A 129 4.51 5.60 4.27
N GLY A 130 3.21 5.33 4.42
CA GLY A 130 2.58 5.22 5.72
C GLY A 130 3.27 4.17 6.59
N ARG A 131 3.37 4.43 7.89
CA ARG A 131 3.98 3.53 8.90
C ARG A 131 3.41 2.10 8.93
N ASP A 132 2.24 1.88 8.33
CA ASP A 132 1.73 0.55 8.00
C ASP A 132 1.66 0.36 6.47
N PRO A 133 2.80 0.13 5.82
CA PRO A 133 2.90 0.10 4.35
C PRO A 133 2.25 -1.16 3.77
N ILE A 134 1.89 -2.13 4.62
CA ILE A 134 1.38 -3.43 4.22
C ILE A 134 -0.13 -3.38 4.03
N ARG A 135 -0.85 -2.69 4.92
CA ARG A 135 -2.31 -2.62 4.88
C ARG A 135 -2.81 -1.58 3.90
N ASP A 136 -4.01 -1.82 3.40
CA ASP A 136 -4.79 -0.80 2.68
C ASP A 136 -5.38 0.19 3.68
N LYS A 137 -5.55 1.44 3.24
CA LYS A 137 -6.01 2.54 4.07
C LYS A 137 -7.54 2.58 4.12
N ILE A 138 -8.09 2.25 5.28
CA ILE A 138 -9.54 2.21 5.51
C ILE A 138 -9.97 3.30 6.49
N LEU A 139 -9.11 3.64 7.46
CA LEU A 139 -9.48 4.45 8.61
C LEU A 139 -8.52 5.62 8.82
N GLU A 140 -9.07 6.71 9.35
CA GLU A 140 -8.28 7.80 9.89
C GLU A 140 -7.35 7.27 11.00
N GLY A 141 -6.04 7.51 10.84
CA GLY A 141 -5.02 7.13 11.82
C GLY A 141 -4.49 5.70 11.75
N ASP A 142 -4.98 4.86 10.82
CA ASP A 142 -4.45 3.49 10.63
C ASP A 142 -2.98 3.46 10.18
N GLY A 143 -2.48 4.57 9.64
CA GLY A 143 -1.09 4.72 9.19
C GLY A 143 -0.80 4.03 7.87
N ALA A 144 -1.82 3.58 7.15
CA ALA A 144 -1.67 2.93 5.85
C ALA A 144 -1.68 3.95 4.71
N THR A 145 -0.95 3.65 3.63
CA THR A 145 -1.11 4.31 2.33
C THR A 145 -2.19 3.57 1.54
N PRO A 146 -3.17 4.28 0.94
CA PRO A 146 -4.30 3.64 0.26
C PRO A 146 -3.88 2.81 -0.96
N GLU A 147 -4.72 1.86 -1.36
CA GLU A 147 -4.58 1.06 -2.57
C GLU A 147 -5.80 1.27 -3.47
N GLY A 148 -5.59 1.64 -4.73
CA GLY A 148 -6.71 1.98 -5.60
C GLY A 148 -6.30 2.85 -6.79
N PHE A 149 -7.31 3.32 -7.50
CA PHE A 149 -7.19 4.33 -8.54
C PHE A 149 -7.54 5.70 -7.99
N TYR A 150 -6.63 6.64 -8.14
CA TYR A 150 -6.73 8.01 -7.68
C TYR A 150 -6.39 8.97 -8.82
N ARG A 151 -6.65 10.26 -8.57
CA ARG A 151 -6.25 11.34 -9.45
C ARG A 151 -5.66 12.48 -8.64
N VAL A 152 -4.70 13.17 -9.26
CA VAL A 152 -4.24 14.46 -8.76
C VAL A 152 -5.41 15.45 -8.82
N THR A 153 -5.80 16.01 -7.68
CA THR A 153 -6.83 17.05 -7.57
C THR A 153 -6.24 18.43 -7.43
N TRP A 154 -5.00 18.54 -6.96
CA TRP A 154 -4.32 19.81 -6.85
C TRP A 154 -2.81 19.63 -6.91
N VAL A 155 -2.13 20.55 -7.61
CA VAL A 155 -0.68 20.64 -7.71
C VAL A 155 -0.20 21.86 -6.92
N ARG A 156 0.73 21.67 -5.98
CA ARG A 156 1.31 22.74 -5.16
C ARG A 156 2.82 22.78 -5.29
N ASP A 157 3.33 23.94 -5.68
CA ASP A 157 4.75 24.24 -5.83
C ASP A 157 5.33 24.87 -4.53
N HIS A 158 6.59 25.29 -4.57
CA HIS A 158 7.29 25.95 -3.47
C HIS A 158 6.51 27.14 -2.92
N GLY A 159 6.44 27.19 -1.59
CA GLY A 159 5.72 28.22 -0.86
C GLY A 159 4.20 28.04 -0.84
N GLN A 160 3.64 27.12 -1.64
CA GLN A 160 2.20 26.78 -1.62
C GLN A 160 1.88 25.61 -0.69
N THR A 161 2.88 24.85 -0.27
CA THR A 161 2.77 23.72 0.66
C THR A 161 3.92 23.71 1.65
N ARG A 162 3.71 23.07 2.80
CA ARG A 162 4.77 22.83 3.80
C ARG A 162 5.73 21.70 3.42
N TYR A 163 5.41 20.92 2.39
CA TYR A 163 6.13 19.71 2.01
C TYR A 163 7.05 19.90 0.80
N TYR A 164 7.68 21.08 0.67
CA TYR A 164 8.46 21.49 -0.52
C TYR A 164 7.62 21.61 -1.79
N ARG A 165 7.08 20.50 -2.32
CA ARG A 165 6.06 20.41 -3.38
C ARG A 165 5.11 19.25 -3.11
N ALA A 166 3.88 19.30 -3.64
CA ALA A 166 2.90 18.25 -3.41
C ALA A 166 1.88 18.09 -4.54
N TYR A 167 1.43 16.86 -4.74
CA TYR A 167 0.26 16.47 -5.52
C TYR A 167 -0.79 15.89 -4.58
N LEU A 168 -1.92 16.59 -4.41
CA LEU A 168 -3.04 16.11 -3.60
C LEU A 168 -3.84 15.07 -4.38
N LEU A 169 -4.13 13.92 -3.77
CA LEU A 169 -4.96 12.88 -4.36
C LEU A 169 -6.44 13.08 -3.98
N ASP A 170 -7.35 12.54 -4.80
CA ASP A 170 -8.79 12.48 -4.53
C ASP A 170 -9.18 11.46 -3.44
N TYR A 171 -8.26 11.03 -2.57
CA TYR A 171 -8.56 10.17 -1.44
C TYR A 171 -9.21 10.96 -0.27
N PRO A 172 -10.30 10.46 0.32
CA PRO A 172 -11.06 9.28 -0.09
C PRO A 172 -11.95 9.59 -1.31
N ASN A 173 -11.95 8.69 -2.29
CA ASN A 173 -12.86 8.75 -3.42
C ASN A 173 -14.09 7.85 -3.18
N GLN A 174 -14.94 7.69 -4.19
CA GLN A 174 -16.18 6.93 -4.04
C GLN A 174 -15.94 5.44 -3.70
N THR A 175 -14.84 4.87 -4.18
CA THR A 175 -14.42 3.50 -3.87
C THR A 175 -14.12 3.34 -2.38
N ASP A 176 -13.27 4.22 -1.83
CA ASP A 176 -12.88 4.18 -0.42
C ASP A 176 -14.10 4.41 0.50
N LEU A 177 -14.98 5.34 0.11
CA LEU A 177 -16.19 5.65 0.86
C LEU A 177 -17.18 4.48 0.88
N ASN A 178 -17.29 3.74 -0.23
CA ASN A 178 -18.16 2.56 -0.30
C ASN A 178 -17.61 1.42 0.54
N GLU A 179 -16.31 1.16 0.46
CA GLU A 179 -15.67 0.13 1.29
C GLU A 179 -15.88 0.41 2.78
N LEU A 180 -15.67 1.65 3.23
CA LEU A 180 -15.92 2.00 4.63
C LEU A 180 -17.39 1.81 5.02
N ARG A 181 -18.34 2.22 4.17
CA ARG A 181 -19.78 2.02 4.42
C ARG A 181 -20.15 0.55 4.55
N ASP A 182 -19.56 -0.32 3.74
CA ASP A 182 -19.82 -1.75 3.79
C ASP A 182 -19.28 -2.37 5.08
N LEU A 183 -18.10 -1.94 5.54
CA LEU A 183 -17.55 -2.35 6.83
C LEU A 183 -18.42 -1.86 8.00
N GLN A 184 -18.95 -0.63 7.91
CA GLN A 184 -19.89 -0.08 8.89
C GLN A 184 -21.21 -0.85 8.92
N ALA A 185 -21.80 -1.13 7.76
CA ALA A 185 -23.05 -1.89 7.63
C ALA A 185 -22.93 -3.30 8.22
N ARG A 186 -21.73 -3.88 8.16
CA ARG A 186 -21.40 -5.19 8.72
C ARG A 186 -20.95 -5.15 10.18
N ASN A 187 -20.95 -3.99 10.82
CA ASN A 187 -20.47 -3.76 12.20
C ASN A 187 -19.00 -4.20 12.42
N LEU A 188 -18.17 -4.18 11.38
CA LEU A 188 -16.74 -4.48 11.50
C LEU A 188 -15.93 -3.26 11.96
N VAL A 189 -16.46 -2.06 11.74
CA VAL A 189 -15.92 -0.81 12.26
C VAL A 189 -17.06 0.01 12.86
N LYS A 190 -16.71 1.00 13.69
CA LYS A 190 -17.71 1.90 14.29
C LYS A 190 -18.47 2.66 13.22
N SER A 191 -19.76 2.89 13.39
CA SER A 191 -20.57 3.75 12.51
C SER A 191 -20.07 5.19 12.43
N THR A 192 -19.29 5.64 13.41
CA THR A 192 -18.64 6.95 13.44
C THR A 192 -17.23 6.96 12.86
N ALA A 193 -16.73 5.81 12.38
CA ALA A 193 -15.43 5.71 11.73
C ALA A 193 -15.38 6.61 10.48
N ARG A 194 -14.20 7.18 10.23
CA ARG A 194 -13.93 8.05 9.09
C ARG A 194 -12.72 7.51 8.32
N PRO A 195 -12.64 7.69 7.00
CA PRO A 195 -11.51 7.24 6.19
C PRO A 195 -10.26 8.13 6.37
N GLY A 196 -10.44 9.34 6.90
CA GLY A 196 -9.42 10.39 6.88
C GLY A 196 -9.47 11.15 5.55
N GLY A 197 -8.32 11.67 5.11
CA GLY A 197 -8.18 12.42 3.87
C GLY A 197 -6.78 13.03 3.73
N HIS A 198 -6.60 13.92 2.76
CA HIS A 198 -5.34 14.63 2.49
C HIS A 198 -4.15 13.71 2.25
N ILE A 199 -4.35 12.66 1.45
CA ILE A 199 -3.24 11.84 0.96
C ILE A 199 -2.59 12.58 -0.19
N GLU A 200 -1.28 12.81 -0.07
CA GLU A 200 -0.48 13.58 -1.02
C GLU A 200 0.74 12.76 -1.45
N ILE A 201 1.18 12.96 -2.69
CA ILE A 201 2.57 12.68 -3.11
C ILE A 201 3.36 13.95 -2.85
N HIS A 202 4.38 13.94 -1.99
CA HIS A 202 5.03 15.17 -1.54
C HIS A 202 6.53 15.03 -1.30
N GLY A 203 7.23 16.16 -1.12
CA GLY A 203 8.66 16.22 -0.77
C GLY A 203 8.94 15.93 0.70
N GLU A 204 10.08 16.36 1.23
CA GLU A 204 10.48 16.15 2.64
C GLU A 204 10.57 14.66 3.06
N GLY A 205 10.65 13.75 2.08
CA GLY A 205 10.90 12.33 2.27
C GLY A 205 12.31 11.92 1.83
N GLY A 206 12.45 10.68 1.40
CA GLY A 206 13.75 10.09 1.03
C GLY A 206 14.56 9.65 2.26
N MET A 207 13.88 9.35 3.36
CA MET A 207 14.51 8.85 4.59
C MET A 207 14.82 7.35 4.51
N GLY A 208 14.22 6.63 3.57
CA GLY A 208 14.37 5.18 3.42
C GLY A 208 13.66 4.41 4.53
N ILE A 209 12.67 5.02 5.18
CA ILE A 209 11.84 4.41 6.23
C ILE A 209 10.39 4.85 6.06
N ASP A 210 9.44 3.98 6.40
CA ASP A 210 8.01 4.33 6.33
C ASP A 210 7.59 5.08 7.60
N TRP A 211 7.21 6.35 7.45
CA TRP A 211 6.96 7.24 8.59
C TRP A 211 5.69 8.09 8.46
N THR A 212 5.10 8.18 7.26
CA THR A 212 3.95 9.06 7.05
C THR A 212 2.68 8.50 7.71
N LEU A 213 1.59 9.26 7.70
CA LEU A 213 0.27 8.79 8.12
C LEU A 213 -0.57 8.22 6.95
N GLY A 214 0.05 8.07 5.78
CA GLY A 214 -0.56 7.51 4.57
C GLY A 214 -0.10 8.19 3.27
N CYS A 215 0.53 9.36 3.35
CA CYS A 215 1.14 10.03 2.19
C CYS A 215 2.30 9.23 1.58
N ILE A 216 2.68 9.62 0.37
CA ILE A 216 3.80 9.07 -0.38
C ILE A 216 4.88 10.16 -0.45
N ALA A 217 5.94 10.01 0.33
CA ALA A 217 6.96 11.04 0.45
C ALA A 217 8.21 10.69 -0.36
N LEU A 218 8.67 11.63 -1.16
CA LEU A 218 9.88 11.56 -1.99
C LEU A 218 10.93 12.52 -1.44
N SER A 219 12.18 12.29 -1.80
CA SER A 219 13.22 13.30 -1.58
C SER A 219 12.87 14.59 -2.35
N ASN A 220 13.33 15.75 -1.86
CA ASN A 220 13.09 17.01 -2.57
C ASN A 220 13.70 17.00 -3.99
N GLU A 221 14.85 16.36 -4.17
CA GLU A 221 15.49 16.20 -5.48
C GLU A 221 14.64 15.35 -6.44
N ASP A 222 14.04 14.27 -5.95
CA ASP A 222 13.16 13.42 -6.77
C ASP A 222 11.82 14.12 -7.07
N MET A 223 11.33 14.95 -6.14
CA MET A 223 10.20 15.84 -6.42
C MET A 223 10.54 16.89 -7.48
N ASP A 224 11.77 17.39 -7.54
CA ASP A 224 12.21 18.28 -8.62
C ASP A 224 12.16 17.59 -9.98
N LYS A 225 12.66 16.36 -10.05
CA LYS A 225 12.59 15.55 -11.27
C LYS A 225 11.14 15.25 -11.64
N LEU A 226 10.31 14.82 -10.70
CA LEU A 226 8.90 14.50 -10.96
C LEU A 226 8.12 15.73 -11.46
N PHE A 227 8.33 16.91 -10.86
CA PHE A 227 7.69 18.16 -11.31
C PHE A 227 8.12 18.59 -12.72
N SER A 228 9.33 18.21 -13.16
CA SER A 228 9.79 18.54 -14.50
C SER A 228 8.97 17.88 -15.62
N TYR A 229 8.19 16.83 -15.31
CA TYR A 229 7.28 16.17 -16.24
C TYR A 229 5.91 16.86 -16.39
N ASP A 230 5.70 18.00 -15.71
CA ASP A 230 4.53 18.87 -15.86
C ASP A 230 3.18 18.17 -15.63
N LEU A 231 3.11 17.29 -14.61
CA LEU A 231 1.89 16.58 -14.23
C LEU A 231 0.77 17.55 -13.82
N LYS A 232 -0.46 17.25 -14.22
CA LYS A 232 -1.61 18.16 -14.07
C LYS A 232 -2.68 17.57 -13.16
N GLU A 233 -3.62 18.42 -12.75
CA GLU A 233 -4.88 17.94 -12.20
C GLU A 233 -5.54 16.96 -13.18
N GLY A 234 -6.05 15.85 -12.65
CA GLY A 234 -6.60 14.74 -13.41
C GLY A 234 -5.58 13.65 -13.78
N THR A 235 -4.26 13.88 -13.61
CA THR A 235 -3.23 12.85 -13.81
C THR A 235 -3.58 11.61 -12.97
N PRO A 236 -3.72 10.42 -13.60
CA PRO A 236 -4.07 9.20 -12.89
C PRO A 236 -2.91 8.73 -12.01
N VAL A 237 -3.26 8.26 -10.82
CA VAL A 237 -2.34 7.69 -9.83
C VAL A 237 -2.92 6.35 -9.40
N THR A 238 -2.23 5.25 -9.70
CA THR A 238 -2.64 3.92 -9.25
C THR A 238 -1.70 3.44 -8.17
N ILE A 239 -2.24 3.15 -6.99
CA ILE A 239 -1.46 2.64 -5.87
C ILE A 239 -1.78 1.16 -5.71
N VAL A 240 -0.76 0.33 -5.84
CA VAL A 240 -0.86 -1.12 -5.67
C VAL A 240 -0.05 -1.55 -4.48
N ARG A 241 -0.45 -2.65 -3.85
CA ARG A 241 0.36 -3.25 -2.79
C ARG A 241 1.66 -3.83 -3.34
N TYR A 242 1.61 -4.38 -4.55
CA TYR A 242 2.71 -4.99 -5.27
C TYR A 242 2.34 -5.12 -6.75
N GLY A 243 3.26 -4.76 -7.61
CA GLY A 243 3.16 -4.77 -9.07
C GLY A 243 4.31 -5.50 -9.73
N THR A 244 5.46 -5.61 -9.05
CA THR A 244 6.66 -6.24 -9.60
C THR A 244 6.88 -7.65 -9.06
N LYS A 245 6.75 -8.62 -9.96
CA LYS A 245 7.76 -9.67 -10.07
C LYS A 245 8.67 -9.16 -11.19
N GLU A 246 9.98 -9.11 -10.94
CA GLU A 246 11.05 -8.71 -11.86
C GLU A 246 10.69 -8.65 -13.37
N GLY A 247 11.07 -7.55 -14.03
CA GLY A 247 11.32 -7.52 -15.48
C GLY A 247 10.13 -7.14 -16.39
N TYR A 248 10.00 -5.85 -16.65
CA TYR A 248 9.66 -5.33 -17.97
C TYR A 248 10.81 -4.42 -18.42
#